data_AF-A0A8X7VTT2-F1
#
_entry.id   AF-A0A8X7VTT2-F1
#
_cell.length_a   1.000
_cell.length_b   1.000
_cell.length_c   1.000
_cell.angle_alpha   90.00
_cell.angle_beta   90.00
_cell.angle_gamma   90.00
#
_symmetry.space_group_name_H-M   'P 1'
#
loop_
_entity.id
_entity.type
_entity.pdbx_description
1 polymer ?
#
loop_
_entity_poly.entity_id
_entity_poly.type
_entity_poly.pdbx_seq_one_letter_code
_entity_poly.pdbx_strand_id
1 'polypeptide(L)'
;MSELVVLDLSYNRNLSELPEDISDLVSLQYLNMSKTNIQCLPLGLRELKKLRYLNLEFTWNLSSIVGVSSLLDLKVLRLRGSGVSLDVSTVEELQVLEQLEILTLGIGYDSGLVQFLSSHRLMSCTRDLEISGLQLQSSGISFSTTMNNLQYLDFLGCTISEIKIDMTYSPDLRNLTSPCFLSLSDVYVQGCKSLRELTWLMFAPSLTYIDVESSEQLEYIISKEKSIVGEESGMVPFLKLKFLRLSNVPELKNIYWSSLPFPCLKTIIAIGCPKLKRLPLNSKSGLEGEKGLIIRYREKEWIEGVEWEDEATKTRFLSSCVKV
;
A
#
# COMPACT_ATOMS: atom_id res chain seq x y z
N MET A 1 -41.77 -4.54 9.86
CA MET A 1 -40.47 -3.90 9.58
C MET A 1 -39.39 -4.90 9.97
N SER A 2 -38.37 -5.05 9.13
CA SER A 2 -37.28 -5.98 9.41
C SER A 2 -36.38 -5.42 10.53
N GLU A 3 -36.06 -6.27 11.50
CA GLU A 3 -35.10 -5.98 12.58
C GLU A 3 -33.68 -6.46 12.22
N LEU A 4 -33.46 -6.90 10.97
CA LEU A 4 -32.15 -7.39 10.53
C LEU A 4 -31.15 -6.23 10.50
N VAL A 5 -30.10 -6.33 11.33
CA VAL A 5 -29.05 -5.31 11.45
C VAL A 5 -27.80 -5.66 10.63
N VAL A 6 -27.53 -6.96 10.46
CA VAL A 6 -26.32 -7.48 9.82
C VAL A 6 -26.72 -8.47 8.74
N LEU A 7 -26.23 -8.27 7.52
CA LEU A 7 -26.38 -9.19 6.41
C LEU A 7 -25.00 -9.45 5.80
N ASP A 8 -24.53 -10.69 5.94
CA ASP A 8 -23.28 -11.15 5.32
C ASP A 8 -23.60 -12.15 4.21
N LEU A 9 -23.28 -11.74 2.98
CA LEU A 9 -23.43 -12.50 1.75
C LEU A 9 -22.06 -12.81 1.12
N SER A 10 -20.96 -12.59 1.83
CA SER A 10 -19.62 -12.73 1.29
C SER A 10 -19.31 -14.15 0.84
N TYR A 11 -18.36 -14.28 -0.09
CA TYR A 11 -17.93 -15.55 -0.69
C TYR A 11 -19.01 -16.32 -1.47
N ASN A 12 -20.17 -15.74 -1.73
CA ASN A 12 -21.17 -16.30 -2.62
C ASN A 12 -20.87 -15.93 -4.09
N ARG A 13 -19.93 -16.65 -4.71
CA ARG A 13 -19.45 -16.37 -6.08
C ARG A 13 -20.51 -16.45 -7.18
N ASN A 14 -21.66 -17.06 -6.92
CA ASN A 14 -22.77 -17.14 -7.87
C ASN A 14 -23.79 -15.99 -7.70
N LEU A 15 -23.66 -15.18 -6.64
CA LEU A 15 -24.54 -14.05 -6.41
C LEU A 15 -24.15 -12.89 -7.32
N SER A 16 -24.94 -12.64 -8.37
CA SER A 16 -24.68 -11.60 -9.37
C SER A 16 -25.55 -10.35 -9.24
N GLU A 17 -26.65 -10.46 -8.51
CA GLU A 17 -27.61 -9.38 -8.28
C GLU A 17 -28.22 -9.47 -6.87
N LEU A 18 -28.72 -8.34 -6.37
CA LEU A 18 -29.57 -8.27 -5.20
C LEU A 18 -30.97 -7.80 -5.63
N PRO A 19 -32.04 -8.28 -4.99
CA PRO A 19 -33.38 -7.79 -5.26
C PRO A 19 -33.57 -6.35 -4.76
N GLU A 20 -34.48 -5.61 -5.40
CA GLU A 20 -34.85 -4.25 -5.01
C GLU A 20 -35.53 -4.18 -3.62
N ASP A 21 -36.15 -5.29 -3.21
CA ASP A 21 -36.76 -5.49 -1.88
C ASP A 21 -35.73 -5.45 -0.74
N ILE A 22 -34.42 -5.37 -1.02
CA ILE A 22 -33.40 -5.06 0.00
C ILE A 22 -33.75 -3.79 0.78
N SER A 23 -34.48 -2.85 0.16
CA SER A 23 -35.00 -1.63 0.78
C SER A 23 -35.89 -1.87 2.02
N ASP A 24 -36.51 -3.04 2.15
CA ASP A 24 -37.31 -3.41 3.33
C ASP A 24 -36.46 -3.64 4.59
N LEU A 25 -35.14 -3.80 4.43
CA LEU A 25 -34.19 -3.96 5.52
C LEU A 25 -33.81 -2.62 6.16
N VAL A 26 -34.80 -1.81 6.51
CA VAL A 26 -34.65 -0.43 7.04
C VAL A 26 -33.81 -0.32 8.33
N SER A 27 -33.56 -1.43 9.02
CA SER A 27 -32.72 -1.52 10.22
C SER A 27 -31.28 -1.93 9.93
N LEU A 28 -30.94 -2.26 8.68
CA LEU A 28 -29.64 -2.77 8.28
C LEU A 28 -28.55 -1.72 8.49
N GLN A 29 -27.49 -2.12 9.19
CA GLN A 29 -26.32 -1.29 9.48
C GLN A 29 -25.05 -1.86 8.85
N TYR A 30 -25.03 -3.16 8.58
CA TYR A 30 -23.87 -3.87 8.03
C TYR A 30 -24.30 -4.74 6.86
N LEU A 31 -23.70 -4.47 5.69
CA LEU A 31 -23.84 -5.28 4.49
C LEU A 31 -22.47 -5.68 3.96
N ASN A 32 -22.20 -6.98 3.95
CA ASN A 32 -20.98 -7.53 3.36
C ASN A 32 -21.32 -8.38 2.14
N MET A 33 -20.87 -7.93 0.97
CA MET A 33 -21.00 -8.64 -0.30
C MET A 33 -19.63 -8.95 -0.91
N SER A 34 -18.55 -8.90 -0.11
CA SER A 34 -17.21 -9.15 -0.63
C SER A 34 -17.06 -10.54 -1.25
N LYS A 35 -16.24 -10.66 -2.30
CA LYS A 35 -16.00 -11.92 -3.01
C LYS A 35 -17.28 -12.59 -3.55
N THR A 36 -18.27 -11.77 -3.91
CA THR A 36 -19.44 -12.16 -4.72
C THR A 36 -19.21 -11.76 -6.18
N ASN A 37 -20.19 -12.03 -7.04
CA ASN A 37 -20.16 -11.64 -8.45
C ASN A 37 -21.12 -10.49 -8.77
N ILE A 38 -21.47 -9.68 -7.76
CA ILE A 38 -22.43 -8.59 -7.88
C ILE A 38 -22.01 -7.61 -8.99
N GLN A 39 -22.91 -7.33 -9.92
CA GLN A 39 -22.61 -6.51 -11.10
C GLN A 39 -23.06 -5.04 -10.94
N CYS A 40 -24.14 -4.84 -10.17
CA CYS A 40 -24.76 -3.54 -9.91
C CYS A 40 -25.31 -3.49 -8.48
N LEU A 41 -25.36 -2.30 -7.90
CA LEU A 41 -26.10 -2.05 -6.66
C LEU A 41 -27.57 -1.77 -6.99
N PRO A 42 -28.55 -2.41 -6.31
CA PRO A 42 -29.97 -2.16 -6.56
C PRO A 42 -30.37 -0.74 -6.13
N LEU A 43 -31.41 -0.17 -6.73
CA LEU A 43 -31.92 1.15 -6.35
C LEU A 43 -32.41 1.19 -4.90
N GLY A 44 -32.98 0.08 -4.41
CA GLY A 44 -33.44 -0.11 -3.05
C GLY A 44 -32.33 0.02 -2.00
N LEU A 45 -31.05 -0.14 -2.38
CA LEU A 45 -29.92 0.14 -1.48
C LEU A 45 -29.95 1.58 -0.98
N ARG A 46 -30.47 2.51 -1.79
CA ARG A 46 -30.54 3.94 -1.46
C ARG A 46 -31.44 4.24 -0.26
N GLU A 47 -32.36 3.35 0.07
CA GLU A 47 -33.30 3.51 1.19
C GLU A 47 -32.70 3.03 2.52
N LEU A 48 -31.53 2.39 2.52
CA LEU A 48 -30.87 1.86 3.72
C LEU A 48 -30.16 2.96 4.52
N LYS A 49 -30.91 3.96 4.99
CA LYS A 49 -30.38 5.16 5.64
C LYS A 49 -29.58 4.91 6.93
N LYS A 50 -29.71 3.73 7.54
CA LYS A 50 -28.95 3.32 8.72
C LYS A 50 -27.65 2.56 8.38
N LEU A 51 -27.36 2.31 7.10
CA LEU A 51 -26.20 1.54 6.69
C LEU A 51 -24.91 2.29 7.05
N ARG A 52 -24.05 1.64 7.85
CA ARG A 52 -22.78 2.20 8.32
C ARG A 52 -21.57 1.49 7.73
N TYR A 53 -21.75 0.24 7.31
CA TYR A 53 -20.70 -0.60 6.76
C TYR A 53 -21.17 -1.27 5.48
N LEU A 54 -20.47 -1.00 4.38
CA LEU A 54 -20.66 -1.63 3.09
C LEU A 54 -19.33 -2.18 2.58
N ASN A 55 -19.25 -3.50 2.43
CA ASN A 55 -18.08 -4.17 1.89
C ASN A 55 -18.37 -4.81 0.54
N LEU A 56 -17.68 -4.32 -0.48
CA LEU A 56 -17.72 -4.73 -1.89
C LEU A 56 -16.32 -5.16 -2.37
N GLU A 57 -15.41 -5.52 -1.45
CA GLU A 57 -14.07 -5.94 -1.85
C GLU A 57 -14.14 -7.21 -2.71
N PHE A 58 -13.30 -7.26 -3.75
CA PHE A 58 -13.18 -8.40 -4.65
C PHE A 58 -14.50 -8.78 -5.34
N THR A 59 -15.36 -7.80 -5.64
CA THR A 59 -16.52 -7.97 -6.52
C THR A 59 -16.15 -7.54 -7.93
N TRP A 60 -15.22 -8.24 -8.59
CA TRP A 60 -14.51 -7.78 -9.80
C TRP A 60 -15.38 -7.35 -10.99
N ASN A 61 -16.66 -7.73 -11.01
CA ASN A 61 -17.62 -7.39 -12.06
C ASN A 61 -18.56 -6.24 -11.69
N LEU A 62 -18.39 -5.60 -10.52
CA LEU A 62 -19.19 -4.44 -10.13
C LEU A 62 -18.82 -3.25 -11.02
N SER A 63 -19.80 -2.79 -11.80
CA SER A 63 -19.58 -1.76 -12.83
C SER A 63 -19.61 -0.34 -12.27
N SER A 64 -20.30 -0.10 -11.16
CA SER A 64 -20.53 1.24 -10.61
C SER A 64 -20.95 1.20 -9.14
N ILE A 65 -20.71 2.29 -8.42
CA ILE A 65 -21.21 2.55 -7.07
C ILE A 65 -22.33 3.60 -7.03
N VAL A 66 -22.91 3.95 -8.18
CA VAL A 66 -23.93 5.00 -8.26
C VAL A 66 -25.07 4.75 -7.27
N GLY A 67 -25.41 5.78 -6.50
CA GLY A 67 -26.40 5.74 -5.43
C GLY A 67 -25.81 5.51 -4.04
N VAL A 68 -24.53 5.17 -3.90
CA VAL A 68 -23.87 5.07 -2.59
C VAL A 68 -23.86 6.41 -1.86
N SER A 69 -23.81 7.55 -2.57
CA SER A 69 -23.97 8.91 -2.02
C SER A 69 -25.26 9.14 -1.23
N SER A 70 -26.28 8.29 -1.40
CA SER A 70 -27.53 8.38 -0.63
C SER A 70 -27.42 7.82 0.80
N LEU A 71 -26.32 7.13 1.11
CA LEU A 71 -26.01 6.49 2.39
C LEU A 71 -25.21 7.43 3.29
N LEU A 72 -25.82 8.54 3.72
CA LEU A 72 -25.12 9.64 4.40
C LEU A 72 -24.47 9.26 5.75
N ASP A 73 -24.96 8.19 6.39
CA ASP A 73 -24.42 7.64 7.65
C ASP A 73 -23.30 6.61 7.44
N LEU A 74 -22.89 6.35 6.19
CA LEU A 74 -21.88 5.35 5.86
C LEU A 74 -20.51 5.74 6.42
N LYS A 75 -19.97 4.90 7.29
CA LYS A 75 -18.66 5.07 7.94
C LYS A 75 -17.55 4.27 7.27
N VAL A 76 -17.91 3.11 6.71
CA VAL A 76 -16.96 2.18 6.09
C VAL A 76 -17.47 1.78 4.71
N LEU A 77 -16.67 2.06 3.71
CA LEU A 77 -16.88 1.65 2.33
C LEU A 77 -15.62 0.96 1.83
N ARG A 78 -15.75 -0.29 1.39
CA ARG A 78 -14.61 -1.07 0.92
C ARG A 78 -14.83 -1.51 -0.51
N LEU A 79 -13.95 -1.07 -1.41
CA LEU A 79 -14.06 -1.21 -2.86
C LEU A 79 -12.79 -1.82 -3.48
N ARG A 80 -11.80 -2.24 -2.69
CA ARG A 80 -10.60 -2.84 -3.26
C ARG A 80 -10.96 -4.06 -4.12
N GLY A 81 -10.48 -4.08 -5.37
CA GLY A 81 -10.76 -5.17 -6.31
C GLY A 81 -12.23 -5.30 -6.72
N SER A 82 -13.05 -4.25 -6.57
CA SER A 82 -14.46 -4.25 -6.98
C SER A 82 -14.68 -4.03 -8.48
N GLY A 83 -13.61 -3.85 -9.28
CA GLY A 83 -13.75 -3.54 -10.72
C GLY A 83 -14.24 -2.11 -11.02
N VAL A 84 -14.69 -1.37 -10.01
CA VAL A 84 -15.12 0.03 -10.13
C VAL A 84 -13.92 0.89 -10.51
N SER A 85 -14.01 1.53 -11.67
CA SER A 85 -13.03 2.52 -12.11
C SER A 85 -13.25 3.82 -11.33
N LEU A 86 -12.17 4.37 -10.75
CA LEU A 86 -12.24 5.69 -10.15
C LEU A 86 -12.32 6.76 -11.25
N ASP A 87 -13.52 7.21 -11.57
CA ASP A 87 -13.80 8.29 -12.53
C ASP A 87 -14.50 9.48 -11.86
N VAL A 88 -14.87 10.50 -12.65
CA VAL A 88 -15.55 11.72 -12.15
C VAL A 88 -16.78 11.33 -11.32
N SER A 89 -17.61 10.43 -11.85
CA SER A 89 -18.88 10.05 -11.23
C SER A 89 -18.68 9.32 -9.89
N THR A 90 -17.67 8.43 -9.84
CA THR A 90 -17.32 7.69 -8.63
C THR A 90 -16.78 8.63 -7.57
N VAL A 91 -15.94 9.60 -7.96
CA VAL A 91 -15.41 10.59 -7.03
C VAL A 91 -16.53 11.51 -6.51
N GLU A 92 -17.49 11.92 -7.34
CA GLU A 92 -18.67 12.68 -6.92
C GLU A 92 -19.50 11.92 -5.88
N GLU A 93 -19.76 10.63 -6.11
CA GLU A 93 -20.48 9.76 -5.16
C GLU A 93 -19.76 9.69 -3.81
N LEU A 94 -18.44 9.45 -3.84
CA LEU A 94 -17.60 9.42 -2.64
C LEU A 94 -17.46 10.81 -1.98
N GLN A 95 -17.66 11.88 -2.75
CA GLN A 95 -17.54 13.25 -2.26
C GLN A 95 -18.65 13.67 -1.30
N VAL A 96 -19.83 13.10 -1.45
CA VAL A 96 -21.01 13.35 -0.62
C VAL A 96 -20.92 12.65 0.74
N LEU A 97 -20.14 11.56 0.85
CA LEU A 97 -20.01 10.78 2.08
C LEU A 97 -19.08 11.45 3.11
N GLU A 98 -19.59 12.47 3.79
CA GLU A 98 -18.83 13.26 4.77
C GLU A 98 -18.48 12.48 6.05
N GLN A 99 -19.26 11.45 6.42
CA GLN A 99 -19.06 10.62 7.61
C GLN A 99 -18.11 9.44 7.35
N LEU A 100 -17.52 9.33 6.15
CA LEU A 100 -16.70 8.20 5.79
C LEU A 100 -15.37 8.22 6.54
N GLU A 101 -15.15 7.20 7.38
CA GLU A 101 -13.95 7.03 8.22
C GLU A 101 -12.96 6.02 7.62
N ILE A 102 -13.46 5.09 6.80
CA ILE A 102 -12.68 4.02 6.18
C ILE A 102 -13.08 3.89 4.72
N LEU A 103 -12.08 4.06 3.85
CA LEU A 103 -12.18 3.78 2.44
C LEU A 103 -11.09 2.80 2.01
N THR A 104 -11.46 1.76 1.26
CA THR A 104 -10.51 0.96 0.47
C THR A 104 -10.88 1.04 -0.99
N LEU A 105 -9.91 1.21 -1.89
CA LEU A 105 -10.21 1.37 -3.32
C LEU A 105 -9.03 0.98 -4.22
N GLY A 106 -9.35 0.71 -5.49
CA GLY A 106 -8.37 0.55 -6.56
C GLY A 106 -8.43 1.71 -7.56
N ILE A 107 -7.29 2.10 -8.13
CA ILE A 107 -7.17 3.10 -9.20
C ILE A 107 -6.46 2.45 -10.38
N GLY A 108 -7.15 2.39 -11.52
CA GLY A 108 -6.63 1.76 -12.75
C GLY A 108 -6.24 2.74 -13.87
N TYR A 109 -6.53 4.04 -13.71
CA TYR A 109 -6.37 5.04 -14.76
C TYR A 109 -5.88 6.38 -14.20
N ASP A 110 -5.12 7.11 -15.02
CA ASP A 110 -4.44 8.36 -14.64
C ASP A 110 -5.43 9.45 -14.20
N SER A 111 -6.58 9.59 -14.87
CA SER A 111 -7.61 10.58 -14.51
C SER A 111 -8.19 10.35 -13.12
N GLY A 112 -8.42 9.08 -12.76
CA GLY A 112 -8.89 8.68 -11.43
C GLY A 112 -7.89 9.03 -10.34
N LEU A 113 -6.59 8.81 -10.60
CA LEU A 113 -5.55 9.20 -9.66
C LEU A 113 -5.54 10.72 -9.43
N VAL A 114 -5.60 11.52 -10.49
CA VAL A 114 -5.60 12.99 -10.36
C VAL A 114 -6.78 13.48 -9.52
N GLN A 115 -7.96 12.93 -9.73
CA GLN A 115 -9.16 13.30 -8.96
C GLN A 115 -9.06 12.86 -7.49
N PHE A 116 -8.55 11.65 -7.25
CA PHE A 116 -8.28 11.15 -5.90
C PHE A 116 -7.34 12.08 -5.14
N LEU A 117 -6.19 12.40 -5.74
CA LEU A 117 -5.16 13.24 -5.16
C LEU A 117 -5.64 14.69 -4.95
N SER A 118 -6.65 15.13 -5.70
CA SER A 118 -7.29 16.44 -5.50
C SER A 118 -8.22 16.50 -4.30
N SER A 119 -8.58 15.35 -3.69
CA SER A 119 -9.52 15.28 -2.58
C SER A 119 -8.83 14.92 -1.26
N HIS A 120 -8.55 15.93 -0.43
CA HIS A 120 -7.96 15.74 0.89
C HIS A 120 -8.78 14.82 1.81
N ARG A 121 -10.11 14.84 1.70
CA ARG A 121 -11.00 13.99 2.50
C ARG A 121 -10.87 12.52 2.12
N LEU A 122 -10.85 12.20 0.81
CA LEU A 122 -10.67 10.81 0.37
C LEU A 122 -9.28 10.30 0.77
N MET A 123 -8.24 11.11 0.55
CA MET A 123 -6.88 10.76 0.99
C MET A 123 -6.78 10.50 2.50
N SER A 124 -7.48 11.27 3.34
CA SER A 124 -7.39 11.15 4.80
C SER A 124 -8.15 9.95 5.37
N CYS A 125 -9.23 9.49 4.73
CA CYS A 125 -9.98 8.31 5.19
C CYS A 125 -9.58 6.99 4.50
N THR A 126 -8.72 7.05 3.47
CA THR A 126 -8.24 5.87 2.75
C THR A 126 -7.29 5.05 3.61
N ARG A 127 -7.56 3.74 3.73
CA ARG A 127 -6.75 2.77 4.48
C ARG A 127 -6.03 1.77 3.59
N ASP A 128 -6.61 1.42 2.46
CA ASP A 128 -6.02 0.48 1.49
C ASP A 128 -6.20 1.09 0.09
N LEU A 129 -5.07 1.28 -0.59
CA LEU A 129 -5.01 1.86 -1.92
C LEU A 129 -4.22 0.94 -2.84
N GLU A 130 -4.91 0.43 -3.86
CA GLU A 130 -4.30 -0.31 -4.95
C GLU A 130 -4.21 0.60 -6.18
N ILE A 131 -3.02 0.74 -6.76
CA ILE A 131 -2.77 1.53 -7.96
C ILE A 131 -2.27 0.58 -9.03
N SER A 132 -2.98 0.48 -10.14
CA SER A 132 -2.64 -0.46 -11.20
C SER A 132 -2.62 0.20 -12.57
N GLY A 133 -1.71 -0.25 -13.45
CA GLY A 133 -1.71 0.07 -14.87
C GLY A 133 -1.42 1.53 -15.27
N LEU A 134 -1.14 2.43 -14.32
CA LEU A 134 -0.90 3.87 -14.62
C LEU A 134 0.27 4.11 -15.58
N GLN A 135 0.18 5.12 -16.43
CA GLN A 135 1.17 5.43 -17.47
C GLN A 135 1.75 6.86 -17.35
N LEU A 136 2.24 7.22 -16.16
CA LEU A 136 2.74 8.57 -15.84
C LEU A 136 4.27 8.70 -15.96
N GLN A 137 4.80 8.62 -17.19
CA GLN A 137 6.25 8.67 -17.41
C GLN A 137 6.90 10.01 -17.04
N SER A 138 6.23 11.14 -17.26
CA SER A 138 6.82 12.48 -17.11
C SER A 138 6.42 13.21 -15.82
N SER A 139 5.27 12.90 -15.22
CA SER A 139 4.72 13.64 -14.08
C SER A 139 4.97 12.99 -12.72
N GLY A 140 5.28 11.69 -12.68
CA GLY A 140 5.37 10.95 -11.42
C GLY A 140 4.05 10.99 -10.64
N ILE A 141 4.11 10.61 -9.35
CA ILE A 141 3.00 10.70 -8.40
C ILE A 141 3.44 11.56 -7.23
N SER A 142 2.57 12.45 -6.74
CA SER A 142 2.80 13.22 -5.52
C SER A 142 1.70 12.92 -4.51
N PHE A 143 2.05 12.27 -3.41
CA PHE A 143 1.13 12.02 -2.30
C PHE A 143 1.15 13.14 -1.28
N SER A 144 0.01 13.43 -0.66
CA SER A 144 -0.08 14.41 0.42
C SER A 144 0.32 13.81 1.78
N THR A 145 0.86 14.66 2.66
CA THR A 145 1.16 14.30 4.06
C THR A 145 -0.08 13.95 4.90
N THR A 146 -1.29 14.18 4.39
CA THR A 146 -2.56 13.88 5.08
C THR A 146 -2.92 12.39 5.10
N MET A 147 -2.22 11.54 4.36
CA MET A 147 -2.48 10.10 4.23
C MET A 147 -2.00 9.26 5.44
N ASN A 148 -2.22 9.74 6.66
CA ASN A 148 -1.72 9.09 7.88
C ASN A 148 -2.49 7.83 8.30
N ASN A 149 -3.68 7.61 7.74
CA ASN A 149 -4.51 6.42 7.99
C ASN A 149 -4.27 5.30 6.98
N LEU A 150 -3.48 5.54 5.93
CA LEU A 150 -3.11 4.54 4.94
C LEU A 150 -2.32 3.42 5.62
N GLN A 151 -2.72 2.17 5.40
CA GLN A 151 -2.12 0.97 6.00
C GLN A 151 -1.48 0.08 4.92
N TYR A 152 -2.15 -0.03 3.77
CA TYR A 152 -1.73 -0.85 2.64
C TYR A 152 -1.62 0.02 1.39
N LEU A 153 -0.49 -0.06 0.69
CA LEU A 153 -0.28 0.59 -0.59
C LEU A 153 0.34 -0.40 -1.59
N ASP A 154 -0.29 -0.55 -2.74
CA ASP A 154 0.11 -1.52 -3.75
C ASP A 154 0.19 -0.86 -5.12
N PHE A 155 1.30 -1.09 -5.81
CA PHE A 155 1.54 -0.65 -7.18
C PHE A 155 1.68 -1.86 -8.09
N LEU A 156 0.78 -2.01 -9.07
CA LEU A 156 0.76 -3.14 -9.98
C LEU A 156 0.87 -2.69 -11.44
N GLY A 157 1.99 -3.02 -12.08
CA GLY A 157 2.19 -2.81 -13.52
C GLY A 157 2.18 -1.33 -13.93
N CYS A 158 2.65 -0.44 -13.05
CA CYS A 158 2.66 1.00 -13.33
C CYS A 158 3.94 1.44 -14.06
N THR A 159 3.78 2.34 -15.03
CA THR A 159 4.88 3.02 -15.73
C THR A 159 5.05 4.42 -15.16
N ILE A 160 5.49 4.49 -13.89
CA ILE A 160 5.75 5.73 -13.15
C ILE A 160 7.25 5.93 -12.96
N SER A 161 7.74 7.15 -13.15
CA SER A 161 9.17 7.46 -13.01
C SER A 161 9.59 7.79 -11.58
N GLU A 162 8.70 8.41 -10.81
CA GLU A 162 9.00 8.90 -9.46
C GLU A 162 7.73 8.95 -8.59
N ILE A 163 7.90 8.68 -7.28
CA ILE A 163 6.89 8.90 -6.25
C ILE A 163 7.45 9.92 -5.26
N LYS A 164 6.72 11.03 -5.10
CA LYS A 164 7.05 12.16 -4.24
C LYS A 164 6.04 12.28 -3.12
N ILE A 165 6.47 12.97 -2.08
CA ILE A 165 5.58 13.49 -1.05
C ILE A 165 5.50 15.00 -1.25
N ASP A 166 4.28 15.49 -1.44
CA ASP A 166 3.98 16.90 -1.47
C ASP A 166 3.92 17.45 -0.04
N MET A 167 4.92 18.26 0.29
CA MET A 167 5.10 18.87 1.61
C MET A 167 4.53 20.30 1.70
N THR A 168 3.88 20.81 0.63
CA THR A 168 3.42 22.21 0.54
C THR A 168 2.33 22.58 1.55
N TYR A 169 1.56 21.61 2.05
CA TYR A 169 0.44 21.82 2.99
C TYR A 169 0.73 21.39 4.43
N SER A 170 2.00 21.32 4.84
CA SER A 170 2.31 21.16 6.28
C SER A 170 1.86 22.41 7.04
N PRO A 171 0.93 22.31 8.03
CA PRO A 171 0.51 23.44 8.85
C PRO A 171 1.70 24.07 9.60
N ASP A 172 2.74 23.28 9.86
CA ASP A 172 4.03 23.72 10.37
C ASP A 172 5.01 23.98 9.22
N LEU A 173 4.96 25.19 8.66
CA LEU A 173 5.97 25.73 7.72
C LEU A 173 7.41 25.75 8.29
N ARG A 174 7.61 25.31 9.54
CA ARG A 174 8.93 25.22 10.21
C ARG A 174 9.49 23.79 10.29
N ASN A 175 8.67 22.77 10.05
CA ASN A 175 9.08 21.36 10.11
C ASN A 175 8.83 20.67 8.77
N LEU A 176 9.74 20.87 7.81
CA LEU A 176 9.86 20.08 6.57
C LEU A 176 10.25 18.60 6.82
N THR A 177 10.04 18.12 8.04
CA THR A 177 10.87 17.12 8.73
C THR A 177 10.05 16.06 9.51
N SER A 178 8.72 16.10 9.40
CA SER A 178 7.84 15.19 10.17
C SER A 178 7.53 13.90 9.38
N PRO A 179 7.47 12.73 10.06
CA PRO A 179 7.02 11.50 9.43
C PRO A 179 5.61 11.66 8.84
N CYS A 180 5.36 11.02 7.71
CA CYS A 180 4.02 10.91 7.11
C CYS A 180 3.66 9.43 6.95
N PHE A 181 2.44 9.11 6.50
CA PHE A 181 2.02 7.70 6.42
C PHE A 181 2.18 6.95 7.75
N LEU A 182 1.78 7.58 8.86
CA LEU A 182 2.03 7.09 10.23
C LEU A 182 1.54 5.66 10.48
N SER A 183 0.50 5.23 9.75
CA SER A 183 -0.09 3.90 9.85
C SER A 183 0.34 2.93 8.74
N LEU A 184 1.14 3.36 7.77
CA LEU A 184 1.49 2.55 6.61
C LEU A 184 2.38 1.40 7.05
N SER A 185 1.88 0.19 6.89
CA SER A 185 2.49 -1.04 7.38
C SER A 185 2.97 -1.92 6.24
N ASP A 186 2.30 -1.90 5.08
CA ASP A 186 2.51 -2.84 4.01
C ASP A 186 2.61 -2.11 2.67
N VAL A 187 3.73 -2.32 1.97
CA VAL A 187 3.96 -1.75 0.63
C VAL A 187 4.34 -2.85 -0.36
N TYR A 188 3.61 -2.89 -1.47
CA TYR A 188 3.81 -3.80 -2.58
C TYR A 188 4.13 -3.00 -3.84
N VAL A 189 5.18 -3.40 -4.56
CA VAL A 189 5.55 -2.80 -5.84
C VAL A 189 5.83 -3.93 -6.82
N GLN A 190 4.88 -4.21 -7.70
CA GLN A 190 4.94 -5.30 -8.65
C GLN A 190 4.92 -4.79 -10.09
N GLY A 191 5.93 -5.16 -10.89
CA GLY A 191 5.93 -4.88 -12.33
C GLY A 191 6.05 -3.40 -12.68
N CYS A 192 6.53 -2.55 -11.77
CA CYS A 192 6.74 -1.13 -12.02
C CYS A 192 8.08 -0.92 -12.75
N LYS A 193 8.02 -0.67 -14.06
CA LYS A 193 9.21 -0.75 -14.94
C LYS A 193 10.05 0.52 -15.04
N SER A 194 9.50 1.67 -14.72
CA SER A 194 10.19 2.97 -14.85
C SER A 194 10.65 3.57 -13.54
N LEU A 195 10.23 2.99 -12.41
CA LEU A 195 10.49 3.53 -11.09
C LEU A 195 11.94 3.25 -10.70
N ARG A 196 12.69 4.30 -10.35
CA ARG A 196 14.12 4.20 -10.01
C ARG A 196 14.41 4.11 -8.53
N GLU A 197 13.53 4.66 -7.70
CA GLU A 197 13.71 4.66 -6.25
C GLU A 197 12.39 4.74 -5.46
N LEU A 198 12.44 4.35 -4.18
CA LEU A 198 11.33 4.36 -3.23
C LEU A 198 11.66 5.20 -1.98
N THR A 199 12.42 6.28 -2.13
CA THR A 199 12.97 7.07 -1.01
C THR A 199 11.87 7.64 -0.11
N TRP A 200 10.66 7.86 -0.63
CA TRP A 200 9.49 8.27 0.14
C TRP A 200 9.16 7.29 1.30
N LEU A 201 9.58 6.03 1.24
CA LEU A 201 9.45 5.05 2.34
C LEU A 201 10.21 5.48 3.61
N MET A 202 11.20 6.35 3.49
CA MET A 202 11.90 6.97 4.63
C MET A 202 10.93 7.67 5.59
N PHE A 203 9.83 8.20 5.08
CA PHE A 203 8.89 8.99 5.85
C PHE A 203 7.83 8.13 6.55
N ALA A 204 7.77 6.82 6.30
CA ALA A 204 6.76 5.90 6.83
C ALA A 204 7.31 5.05 8.01
N PRO A 205 7.13 5.49 9.27
CA PRO A 205 7.79 4.90 10.43
C PRO A 205 7.22 3.55 10.87
N SER A 206 6.02 3.20 10.38
CA SER A 206 5.30 2.00 10.79
C SER A 206 5.43 0.83 9.81
N LEU A 207 6.26 0.96 8.77
CA LEU A 207 6.47 -0.10 7.78
C LEU A 207 6.89 -1.41 8.44
N THR A 208 6.14 -2.47 8.14
CA THR A 208 6.38 -3.83 8.62
C THR A 208 6.69 -4.81 7.49
N TYR A 209 6.19 -4.54 6.29
CA TYR A 209 6.29 -5.41 5.14
C TYR A 209 6.58 -4.60 3.87
N ILE A 210 7.62 -4.98 3.14
CA ILE A 210 7.95 -4.44 1.81
C ILE A 210 8.16 -5.62 0.87
N ASP A 211 7.45 -5.63 -0.25
CA ASP A 211 7.64 -6.61 -1.32
C ASP A 211 7.75 -5.90 -2.67
N VAL A 212 8.92 -6.03 -3.29
CA VAL A 212 9.22 -5.49 -4.61
C VAL A 212 9.47 -6.65 -5.55
N GLU A 213 8.63 -6.77 -6.57
CA GLU A 213 8.68 -7.85 -7.53
C GLU A 213 8.70 -7.35 -8.98
N SER A 214 9.63 -7.83 -9.79
CA SER A 214 9.70 -7.54 -11.23
C SER A 214 9.80 -6.04 -11.58
N SER A 215 10.52 -5.27 -10.76
CA SER A 215 10.80 -3.85 -10.99
C SER A 215 12.17 -3.66 -11.66
N GLU A 216 12.18 -3.67 -12.99
CA GLU A 216 13.40 -3.79 -13.80
C GLU A 216 14.39 -2.61 -13.66
N GLN A 217 13.90 -1.38 -13.47
CA GLN A 217 14.74 -0.17 -13.38
C GLN A 217 14.96 0.35 -11.96
N LEU A 218 14.47 -0.34 -10.94
CA LEU A 218 14.59 0.11 -9.56
C LEU A 218 16.04 -0.02 -9.10
N GLU A 219 16.70 1.10 -8.83
CA GLU A 219 18.11 1.18 -8.45
C GLU A 219 18.29 1.24 -6.93
N TYR A 220 17.35 1.86 -6.20
CA TYR A 220 17.46 2.10 -4.76
C TYR A 220 16.12 1.88 -4.05
N ILE A 221 16.11 1.24 -2.88
CA ILE A 221 14.92 1.35 -2.01
C ILE A 221 14.90 2.76 -1.40
N ILE A 222 15.99 3.19 -0.78
CA ILE A 222 16.17 4.58 -0.34
C ILE A 222 17.47 5.12 -0.95
N SER A 223 17.37 6.23 -1.71
CA SER A 223 18.52 6.90 -2.31
C SER A 223 19.20 7.84 -1.31
N LYS A 224 20.54 7.74 -1.19
CA LYS A 224 21.39 8.62 -0.36
C LYS A 224 21.25 10.10 -0.70
N GLU A 225 21.07 10.42 -1.97
CA GLU A 225 21.02 11.82 -2.42
C GLU A 225 19.67 12.47 -2.07
N LYS A 226 18.60 11.67 -2.08
CA LYS A 226 17.23 12.16 -1.83
C LYS A 226 16.78 12.03 -0.37
N SER A 227 17.56 11.31 0.44
CA SER A 227 17.27 11.05 1.85
C SER A 227 17.79 12.11 2.82
N ILE A 228 18.58 13.08 2.34
CA ILE A 228 19.26 14.10 3.16
C ILE A 228 18.26 14.77 4.13
N VAL A 229 17.08 15.12 3.63
CA VAL A 229 16.02 15.76 4.41
C VAL A 229 15.59 14.90 5.60
N GLY A 230 15.41 13.59 5.40
CA GLY A 230 15.00 12.72 6.50
C GLY A 230 16.12 12.43 7.49
N GLU A 231 17.38 12.40 7.04
CA GLU A 231 18.52 12.23 7.94
C GLU A 231 18.79 13.46 8.81
N GLU A 232 18.73 14.67 8.24
CA GLU A 232 18.84 15.92 9.00
C GLU A 232 17.73 16.04 10.06
N SER A 233 16.59 15.39 9.80
CA SER A 233 15.46 15.28 10.73
C SER A 233 15.62 14.18 11.78
N GLY A 234 16.70 13.40 11.74
CA GLY A 234 16.95 12.27 12.64
C GLY A 234 16.05 11.05 12.40
N MET A 235 15.41 10.94 11.23
CA MET A 235 14.57 9.79 10.90
C MET A 235 15.44 8.58 10.56
N VAL A 236 15.17 7.47 11.23
CA VAL A 236 15.79 6.17 10.93
C VAL A 236 14.73 5.28 10.29
N PRO A 237 14.90 4.87 9.02
CA PRO A 237 13.90 4.06 8.34
C PRO A 237 13.85 2.63 8.89
N PHE A 238 12.75 1.94 8.61
CA PHE A 238 12.58 0.49 8.81
C PHE A 238 12.73 -0.02 10.24
N LEU A 239 12.51 0.83 11.26
CA LEU A 239 12.54 0.42 12.67
C LEU A 239 11.50 -0.66 13.01
N LYS A 240 10.36 -0.72 12.31
CA LYS A 240 9.34 -1.78 12.52
C LYS A 240 9.32 -2.85 11.43
N LEU A 241 10.26 -2.79 10.48
CA LEU A 241 10.25 -3.69 9.33
C LEU A 241 10.51 -5.12 9.79
N LYS A 242 9.62 -6.04 9.41
CA LYS A 242 9.67 -7.47 9.74
C LYS A 242 10.06 -8.30 8.53
N PHE A 243 9.62 -7.88 7.35
CA PHE A 243 9.79 -8.64 6.12
C PHE A 243 10.16 -7.72 4.96
N LEU A 244 11.23 -8.08 4.25
CA LEU A 244 11.66 -7.43 3.02
C LEU A 244 11.83 -8.48 1.94
N ARG A 245 11.05 -8.39 0.87
CA ARG A 245 11.19 -9.25 -0.31
C ARG A 245 11.55 -8.43 -1.53
N LEU A 246 12.56 -8.91 -2.23
CA LEU A 246 13.11 -8.36 -3.46
C LEU A 246 13.21 -9.54 -4.43
N SER A 247 12.37 -9.53 -5.45
CA SER A 247 12.25 -10.61 -6.43
C SER A 247 12.36 -10.05 -7.83
N ASN A 248 13.35 -10.50 -8.61
CA ASN A 248 13.60 -10.03 -9.99
C ASN A 248 13.73 -8.49 -10.06
N VAL A 249 14.64 -7.94 -9.25
CA VAL A 249 14.96 -6.50 -9.24
C VAL A 249 16.42 -6.32 -9.69
N PRO A 250 16.71 -6.44 -11.00
CA PRO A 250 18.06 -6.66 -11.51
C PRO A 250 18.99 -5.44 -11.36
N GLU A 251 18.43 -4.23 -11.40
CA GLU A 251 19.17 -2.97 -11.29
C GLU A 251 19.38 -2.49 -9.85
N LEU A 252 18.83 -3.19 -8.86
CA LEU A 252 18.89 -2.76 -7.47
C LEU A 252 20.34 -2.78 -6.96
N LYS A 253 20.85 -1.60 -6.62
CA LYS A 253 22.22 -1.40 -6.11
C LYS A 253 22.27 -1.48 -4.59
N ASN A 254 21.34 -0.80 -3.92
CA ASN A 254 21.31 -0.71 -2.45
C ASN A 254 19.87 -0.61 -1.91
N ILE A 255 19.67 -1.16 -0.70
CA ILE A 255 18.46 -0.93 0.10
C ILE A 255 18.59 0.38 0.89
N TYR A 256 19.71 0.55 1.60
CA TYR A 256 20.14 1.75 2.31
C TYR A 256 21.67 1.81 2.24
N TRP A 257 22.29 3.00 2.24
CA TRP A 257 23.74 3.14 2.02
C TRP A 257 24.59 2.98 3.28
N SER A 258 23.98 2.99 4.46
CA SER A 258 24.61 2.71 5.74
C SER A 258 23.89 1.56 6.46
N SER A 259 24.48 1.07 7.55
CA SER A 259 23.90 -0.05 8.28
C SER A 259 22.77 0.40 9.19
N LEU A 260 21.68 -0.38 9.21
CA LEU A 260 20.47 -0.08 9.96
C LEU A 260 20.30 -1.04 11.14
N PRO A 261 19.70 -0.60 12.26
CA PRO A 261 19.54 -1.44 13.45
C PRO A 261 18.54 -2.59 13.25
N PHE A 262 17.51 -2.40 12.40
CA PHE A 262 16.49 -3.41 12.09
C PHE A 262 15.99 -4.23 13.30
N PRO A 263 15.44 -3.58 14.35
CA PRO A 263 15.15 -4.26 15.60
C PRO A 263 14.05 -5.34 15.46
N CYS A 264 13.18 -5.23 14.45
CA CYS A 264 12.06 -6.14 14.22
C CYS A 264 12.25 -7.11 13.04
N LEU A 265 13.37 -7.02 12.30
CA LEU A 265 13.50 -7.70 11.00
C LEU A 265 13.69 -9.21 11.17
N LYS A 266 12.83 -9.98 10.51
CA LYS A 266 12.79 -11.45 10.59
C LYS A 266 13.22 -12.12 9.30
N THR A 267 12.92 -11.52 8.16
CA THR A 267 13.23 -12.15 6.88
C THR A 267 13.61 -11.11 5.82
N ILE A 268 14.71 -11.40 5.12
CA ILE A 268 15.05 -10.80 3.83
C ILE A 268 14.96 -11.89 2.78
N ILE A 269 14.29 -11.64 1.67
CA ILE A 269 14.31 -12.49 0.48
C ILE A 269 14.91 -11.67 -0.66
N ALA A 270 16.01 -12.15 -1.24
CA ALA A 270 16.66 -11.54 -2.40
C ALA A 270 16.84 -12.61 -3.48
N ILE A 271 16.01 -12.55 -4.52
CA ILE A 271 16.02 -13.50 -5.64
C ILE A 271 16.09 -12.68 -6.93
N GLY A 272 17.01 -13.00 -7.84
CA GLY A 272 17.16 -12.24 -9.09
C GLY A 272 17.59 -10.78 -8.88
N CYS A 273 18.48 -10.52 -7.92
CA CYS A 273 19.03 -9.19 -7.59
C CYS A 273 20.57 -9.11 -7.79
N PRO A 274 21.12 -9.37 -9.00
CA PRO A 274 22.55 -9.50 -9.24
C PRO A 274 23.40 -8.26 -8.89
N LYS A 275 22.84 -7.05 -8.93
CA LYS A 275 23.56 -5.81 -8.60
C LYS A 275 23.51 -5.44 -7.12
N LEU A 276 22.70 -6.14 -6.32
CA LEU A 276 22.59 -5.89 -4.89
C LEU A 276 23.78 -6.53 -4.17
N LYS A 277 24.88 -5.78 -4.05
CA LYS A 277 26.11 -6.29 -3.45
C LYS A 277 26.18 -6.13 -1.94
N ARG A 278 25.38 -5.22 -1.36
CA ARG A 278 25.44 -4.87 0.05
C ARG A 278 24.06 -4.90 0.67
N LEU A 279 23.97 -5.51 1.86
CA LEU A 279 22.80 -5.39 2.73
C LEU A 279 23.12 -4.34 3.80
N PRO A 280 22.14 -3.51 4.22
CA PRO A 280 22.35 -2.50 5.27
C PRO A 280 22.38 -3.13 6.67
N LEU A 281 23.29 -4.07 6.87
CA LEU A 281 23.45 -4.87 8.08
C LEU A 281 24.86 -4.72 8.62
N ASN A 282 24.96 -4.57 9.94
CA ASN A 282 26.18 -4.68 10.71
C ASN A 282 26.06 -5.80 11.76
N SER A 283 27.15 -6.09 12.46
CA SER A 283 27.21 -7.13 13.49
C SER A 283 26.20 -6.96 14.63
N LYS A 284 25.59 -5.77 14.79
CA LYS A 284 24.56 -5.43 15.78
C LYS A 284 23.14 -5.32 15.20
N SER A 285 22.97 -5.35 13.88
CA SER A 285 21.65 -5.30 13.22
C SER A 285 20.79 -6.52 13.59
N GLY A 286 19.48 -6.37 13.74
CA GLY A 286 18.59 -7.43 14.19
C GLY A 286 18.74 -7.69 15.69
N LEU A 287 17.67 -7.45 16.46
CA LEU A 287 17.66 -7.54 17.93
C LEU A 287 17.44 -8.96 18.47
N GLU A 288 17.21 -9.94 17.59
CA GLU A 288 17.18 -11.35 17.95
C GLU A 288 18.49 -12.01 17.48
N GLY A 289 19.17 -12.70 18.41
CA GLY A 289 20.49 -13.31 18.24
C GLY A 289 20.57 -14.39 17.15
N GLU A 290 21.41 -15.40 17.34
CA GLU A 290 21.90 -16.38 16.34
C GLU A 290 20.84 -17.12 15.47
N LYS A 291 19.53 -16.86 15.62
CA LYS A 291 18.42 -17.49 14.86
C LYS A 291 17.30 -16.54 14.41
N GLY A 292 17.41 -15.22 14.61
CA GLY A 292 16.30 -14.29 14.42
C GLY A 292 16.03 -13.84 12.98
N LEU A 293 17.09 -13.49 12.25
CA LEU A 293 16.99 -13.04 10.86
C LEU A 293 17.31 -14.20 9.91
N ILE A 294 16.43 -14.45 8.93
CA ILE A 294 16.64 -15.40 7.84
C ILE A 294 16.84 -14.63 6.54
N ILE A 295 17.93 -14.91 5.81
CA ILE A 295 18.18 -14.33 4.49
C ILE A 295 17.99 -15.43 3.45
N ARG A 296 16.93 -15.35 2.65
CA ARG A 296 16.63 -16.31 1.59
C ARG A 296 17.15 -15.82 0.26
N TYR A 297 17.80 -16.70 -0.48
CA TYR A 297 18.37 -16.41 -1.80
C TYR A 297 18.30 -17.62 -2.72
N ARG A 298 18.39 -17.41 -4.03
CA ARG A 298 18.38 -18.50 -5.02
C ARG A 298 19.73 -18.66 -5.71
N GLU A 299 20.36 -17.55 -6.10
CA GLU A 299 21.59 -17.53 -6.88
C GLU A 299 22.83 -17.69 -5.98
N LYS A 300 23.68 -18.71 -6.23
CA LYS A 300 24.87 -18.93 -5.40
C LYS A 300 25.91 -17.83 -5.60
N GLU A 301 26.02 -17.36 -6.82
CA GLU A 301 26.93 -16.31 -7.26
C GLU A 301 26.61 -14.99 -6.56
N TRP A 302 25.33 -14.77 -6.22
CA TRP A 302 24.90 -13.59 -5.48
C TRP A 302 25.48 -13.60 -4.06
N ILE A 303 25.25 -14.67 -3.28
CA ILE A 303 25.71 -14.72 -1.88
C ILE A 303 27.24 -14.71 -1.77
N GLU A 304 27.95 -15.31 -2.74
CA GLU A 304 29.40 -15.27 -2.82
C GLU A 304 29.94 -13.87 -3.15
N GLY A 305 29.16 -13.07 -3.89
CA GLY A 305 29.47 -11.69 -4.25
C GLY A 305 28.99 -10.63 -3.24
N VAL A 306 28.28 -11.01 -2.17
CA VAL A 306 27.84 -10.06 -1.14
C VAL A 306 29.05 -9.53 -0.36
N GLU A 307 29.18 -8.20 -0.35
CA GLU A 307 30.15 -7.45 0.45
C GLU A 307 29.56 -7.16 1.83
N TRP A 308 30.13 -7.78 2.86
CA TRP A 308 29.75 -7.54 4.25
C TRP A 308 30.52 -6.35 4.83
N GLU A 309 29.95 -5.66 5.82
CA GLU A 309 30.58 -4.48 6.44
C GLU A 309 31.90 -4.82 7.13
N ASP A 310 31.92 -5.94 7.86
CA ASP A 310 33.10 -6.49 8.54
C ASP A 310 32.99 -8.03 8.64
N GLU A 311 34.08 -8.69 9.05
CA GLU A 311 34.12 -10.15 9.20
C GLU A 311 33.16 -10.66 10.29
N ALA A 312 32.83 -9.84 11.30
CA ALA A 312 31.87 -10.20 12.35
C ALA A 312 30.44 -10.27 11.78
N THR A 313 30.08 -9.31 10.93
CA THR A 313 28.81 -9.22 10.21
C THR A 313 28.67 -10.40 9.27
N LYS A 314 29.72 -10.70 8.49
CA LYS A 314 29.78 -11.86 7.60
C LYS A 314 29.55 -13.16 8.36
N THR A 315 30.32 -13.38 9.43
CA THR A 315 30.24 -14.63 10.23
C THR A 315 28.84 -14.82 10.81
N ARG A 316 28.22 -13.74 11.33
CA ARG A 316 26.88 -13.79 11.91
C ARG A 316 25.79 -14.12 10.90
N PHE A 317 25.79 -13.45 9.74
CA PHE A 317 24.67 -13.56 8.80
C PHE A 317 24.84 -14.65 7.75
N LEU A 318 26.07 -15.11 7.48
CA LEU A 318 26.27 -16.21 6.54
C LEU A 318 25.63 -17.51 7.03
N SER A 319 25.60 -17.77 8.34
CA SER A 319 24.86 -18.89 8.94
C SER A 319 23.34 -18.74 8.88
N SER A 320 22.84 -17.50 8.73
CA SER A 320 21.42 -17.17 8.58
C SER A 320 20.93 -17.26 7.12
N CYS A 321 21.82 -17.46 6.16
CA CYS A 321 21.50 -17.53 4.75
C CYS A 321 20.95 -18.92 4.37
N VAL A 322 19.75 -18.96 3.80
CA VAL A 322 19.06 -20.19 3.39
C VAL A 322 18.81 -20.14 1.89
N LYS A 323 19.36 -21.11 1.16
CA LYS A 323 19.08 -21.26 -0.26
C LYS A 323 17.65 -21.80 -0.46
N VAL A 324 16.87 -21.15 -1.34
CA VAL A 324 15.50 -21.53 -1.73
C VAL A 324 15.34 -21.78 -3.22
#